data_AF-A0A6P1HXX1-F1
#
_entry.id   AF-A0A6P1HXX1-F1
#
_cell.length_a   1.000
_cell.length_b   1.000
_cell.length_c   1.000
_cell.angle_alpha   90.00
_cell.angle_beta   90.00
_cell.angle_gamma   90.00
#
_symmetry.space_group_name_H-M   'P 1'
#
loop_
_entity.id
_entity.type
_entity.pdbx_description
1 polymer ?
#
loop_
_entity_poly.entity_id
_entity_poly.type
_entity_poly.pdbx_seq_one_letter_code
_entity_poly.pdbx_strand_id
1 'polypeptide(L)' 'MAFARMWLPYGGAPADEIFEQFGMSTRRFREALWASVRATGANLSDQIALAAVYPRV' A
#
# COMPACT_ATOMS: atom_id res chain seq x y z
N MET A 1 -1.12 5.32 5.01
CA MET A 1 -1.48 5.78 3.65
C MET A 1 -0.38 6.58 2.97
N ALA A 2 0.20 7.59 3.62
CA ALA A 2 1.19 8.48 2.99
C ALA A 2 2.36 7.73 2.33
N PHE A 3 2.93 6.73 3.01
CA PHE A 3 4.02 5.89 2.47
C PHE A 3 3.63 5.16 1.18
N ALA A 4 2.50 4.45 1.16
CA ALA A 4 2.04 3.77 -0.04
C ALA A 4 1.78 4.72 -1.21
N ARG A 5 1.32 5.95 -0.91
CA ARG A 5 1.04 7.01 -1.89
C ARG A 5 2.31 7.62 -2.47
N MET A 6 3.35 7.77 -1.64
CA MET A 6 4.68 8.21 -2.06
C MET A 6 5.30 7.27 -3.11
N TRP A 7 5.00 5.98 -2.99
CA TRP A 7 5.52 4.94 -3.89
C TRP A 7 4.66 4.66 -5.13
N LEU A 8 3.49 5.30 -5.26
CA LEU A 8 2.63 5.15 -6.44
C LEU A 8 3.33 5.47 -7.77
N PRO A 9 4.09 6.58 -7.90
CA PRO A 9 4.76 6.92 -9.15
C PRO A 9 5.86 5.92 -9.55
N TYR A 10 6.37 5.15 -8.58
CA TYR A 10 7.47 4.22 -8.74
C TYR A 10 7.00 2.77 -8.94
N GLY A 11 5.68 2.54 -9.03
CA GLY A 11 5.13 1.19 -9.18
C GLY A 11 5.10 0.38 -7.88
N GLY A 12 5.22 1.05 -6.72
CA GLY A 12 5.06 0.45 -5.41
C GLY A 12 6.35 0.40 -4.60
N ALA A 13 6.18 0.23 -3.29
CA ALA A 13 7.29 0.22 -2.35
C ALA A 13 8.06 -1.11 -2.45
N PRO A 14 9.40 -1.07 -2.51
CA PRO A 14 10.22 -2.28 -2.57
C PRO A 14 10.14 -3.08 -1.27
N ALA A 15 10.38 -4.39 -1.37
CA ALA A 15 10.27 -5.30 -0.24
C ALA A 15 11.23 -4.95 0.90
N ASP A 16 12.46 -4.56 0.57
CA ASP A 16 13.50 -4.20 1.54
C ASP A 16 13.08 -2.99 2.35
N GLU A 17 12.58 -1.93 1.71
CA GLU A 17 12.19 -0.71 2.41
C GLU A 17 10.91 -0.88 3.25
N ILE A 18 9.96 -1.70 2.77
CA ILE A 18 8.81 -2.12 3.59
C ILE A 18 9.29 -2.87 4.84
N PHE A 19 10.28 -3.74 4.69
CA PHE A 19 10.83 -4.50 5.80
C PHE A 19 11.63 -3.60 6.77
N GLU A 20 12.41 -2.65 6.26
CA GLU A 20 13.16 -1.69 7.08
C GLU A 20 12.23 -0.74 7.85
N GLN A 21 11.18 -0.22 7.21
CA GLN A 21 10.28 0.76 7.83
C GLN A 21 9.22 0.11 8.73
N PHE A 22 8.70 -1.05 8.35
CA PHE A 22 7.54 -1.68 9.00
C PHE A 22 7.82 -3.04 9.61
N GLY A 23 9.01 -3.62 9.40
CA GLY A 23 9.38 -4.94 9.92
C GLY A 23 8.52 -6.08 9.38
N MET A 24 7.85 -5.89 8.23
CA MET A 24 6.88 -6.83 7.69
C MET A 24 7.14 -7.14 6.23
N SER A 25 6.66 -8.30 5.76
CA SER A 25 6.73 -8.64 4.34
C SER A 25 5.79 -7.77 3.50
N THR A 26 6.12 -7.59 2.23
CA THR A 26 5.28 -6.86 1.26
C THR A 26 3.83 -7.36 1.25
N ARG A 27 3.60 -8.67 1.45
CA ARG A 27 2.25 -9.25 1.52
C ARG A 27 1.47 -8.73 2.73
N ARG A 28 2.08 -8.78 3.92
CA ARG A 28 1.49 -8.24 5.16
C ARG A 28 1.23 -6.73 5.04
N PHE A 29 2.15 -6.01 4.39
CA PHE A 29 1.98 -4.59 4.12
C PHE A 29 0.77 -4.31 3.22
N ARG A 30 0.57 -5.07 2.14
CA ARG A 30 -0.63 -4.97 1.28
C ARG A 30 -1.90 -5.27 2.06
N GLU A 31 -1.91 -6.34 2.88
CA GLU A 31 -3.05 -6.69 3.74
C GLU A 31 -3.41 -5.52 4.68
N ALA A 32 -2.42 -4.96 5.37
CA ALA A 32 -2.58 -3.83 6.30
C ALA A 32 -3.00 -2.54 5.59
N LEU A 33 -2.44 -2.28 4.40
CA LEU A 33 -2.81 -1.15 3.55
C LEU A 33 -4.29 -1.25 3.16
N TRP A 34 -4.74 -2.39 2.66
CA TRP A 34 -6.13 -2.60 2.27
C TRP A 34 -7.10 -2.61 3.45
N ALA A 35 -6.68 -3.14 4.60
CA ALA A 35 -7.44 -3.05 5.83
C ALA A 35 -7.63 -1.59 6.26
N SER A 36 -6.56 -0.78 6.23
CA SER A 36 -6.64 0.66 6.50
C SER A 36 -7.51 1.39 5.48
N VAL A 37 -7.42 1.07 4.19
CA VAL A 37 -8.24 1.70 3.12
C VAL A 37 -9.72 1.50 3.42
N ARG A 38 -10.10 0.28 3.82
CA ARG A 38 -11.48 -0.04 4.23
C ARG A 38 -11.88 0.67 5.52
N ALA A 39 -10.98 0.76 6.50
CA ALA A 39 -11.27 1.37 7.79
C ALA A 39 -11.41 2.90 7.73
N THR A 40 -10.58 3.58 6.93
CA THR A 40 -10.60 5.05 6.82
C THR A 40 -11.53 5.58 5.73
N GLY A 41 -12.17 4.70 4.94
CA GLY A 41 -13.04 5.10 3.84
C GLY A 41 -12.30 5.92 2.78
N ALA A 42 -11.12 5.45 2.34
CA ALA A 42 -10.32 6.19 1.36
C ALA A 42 -11.13 6.45 0.07
N ASN A 43 -10.97 7.62 -0.54
CA ASN A 43 -11.74 8.01 -1.70
C ASN A 43 -11.50 7.04 -2.89
N LEU A 44 -12.48 6.89 -3.78
CA LEU A 44 -12.45 5.90 -4.86
C LEU A 44 -11.21 6.07 -5.75
N SER A 45 -10.82 7.31 -6.04
CA SER A 45 -9.61 7.62 -6.83
C SER A 45 -8.33 7.10 -6.18
N ASP A 46 -8.22 7.16 -4.85
CA ASP A 46 -7.08 6.63 -4.12
C ASP A 46 -7.07 5.11 -4.10
N GLN A 47 -8.25 4.51 -3.97
CA GLN A 47 -8.38 3.06 -4.04
C GLN A 47 -7.97 2.53 -5.42
N ILE A 48 -8.36 3.22 -6.50
CA ILE A 48 -8.00 2.84 -7.87
C ILE A 48 -6.49 2.99 -8.10
N ALA A 49 -5.91 4.13 -7.69
CA ALA A 49 -4.46 4.35 -7.82
C ALA A 49 -3.66 3.31 -7.03
N LEU A 50 -4.07 3.02 -5.80
CA LEU A 50 -3.44 1.99 -4.97
C LEU A 50 -3.66 0.57 -5.54
N ALA A 51 -4.82 0.27 -6.13
CA ALA A 51 -5.10 -1.02 -6.75
C ALA A 51 -4.24 -1.30 -7.98
N ALA A 52 -3.90 -0.27 -8.76
CA ALA A 52 -3.04 -0.40 -9.93
C ALA A 52 -1.62 -0.86 -9.55
N VAL A 53 -1.17 -0.49 -8.34
CA VAL A 53 0.21 -0.71 -7.87
C VAL A 53 0.31 -1.86 -6.86
N TYR A 54 -0.67 -1.97 -5.97
CA TYR A 54 -0.72 -2.96 -4.90
C TYR A 54 -1.96 -3.86 -5.10
N PRO A 55 -1.85 -4.93 -5.89
CA PRO A 55 -2.97 -5.84 -6.12
C PRO A 55 -3.42 -6.48 -4.80
N ARG A 56 -4.75 -6.63 -4.67
CA ARG A 56 -5.37 -7.46 -3.62
C ARG A 56 -5.14 -8.92 -3.99
N VAL A 57 -4.00 -9.47 -3.57
CA VAL A 57 -3.71 -10.91 -3.62
C VAL A 57 -4.39 -11.64 -2.47
#